data_AF-A0A950TVQ1-F1
#
_entry.id   AF-A0A950TVQ1-F1
#
_cell.length_a   1.000
_cell.length_b   1.000
_cell.length_c   1.000
_cell.angle_alpha   90.00
_cell.angle_beta   90.00
_cell.angle_gamma   90.00
#
_symmetry.space_group_name_H-M   'P 1'
#
loop_
_entity.id
_entity.type
_entity.pdbx_description
1 polymer ?
#
loop_
_entity_poly.entity_id
_entity_poly.type
_entity_poly.pdbx_seq_one_letter_code
_entity_poly.pdbx_strand_id
1 'polypeptide(L)'
;MLVLVVGPSGAGKDTLIEAARRKLEGDRRWRFVRRVITRAASSGGEAHEAVTEAEFAQRAFALQWEAHSLSYGIPADVAQDVAHGIVAVANVSRAVVADAAQRFSVRVVEVTAPPHLRAKRLETRGREPSEQLASRLRRSVPLPLGVWTTTVMNDGSVEEGAARFLAALSRAAGIV
;
A
#
# COMPACT_ATOMS: atom_id res chain seq x y z
N MET A 1 -7.53 5.96 -12.49
CA MET A 1 -6.19 6.40 -12.00
C MET A 1 -5.72 5.46 -10.90
N LEU A 2 -4.41 5.26 -10.75
CA LEU A 2 -3.84 4.40 -9.71
C LEU A 2 -3.23 5.23 -8.57
N VAL A 3 -3.77 5.09 -7.35
CA VAL A 3 -3.23 5.68 -6.13
C VAL A 3 -2.41 4.63 -5.38
N LEU A 4 -1.09 4.85 -5.35
CA LEU A 4 -0.13 3.95 -4.72
C LEU A 4 0.10 4.38 -3.27
N VAL A 5 -0.27 3.51 -2.33
CA VAL A 5 0.00 3.72 -0.91
C VAL A 5 1.34 3.10 -0.58
N VAL A 6 2.29 3.94 -0.21
CA VAL A 6 3.64 3.53 0.20
C VAL A 6 3.90 3.97 1.62
N GLY A 7 4.97 3.46 2.20
CA GLY A 7 5.38 3.85 3.54
C GLY A 7 6.10 2.72 4.24
N PRO A 8 6.90 3.04 5.26
CA PRO A 8 7.71 2.04 5.90
C PRO A 8 6.88 1.08 6.78
N SER A 9 7.50 -0.02 7.22
CA SER A 9 6.90 -0.91 8.22
C SER A 9 6.62 -0.14 9.53
N GLY A 10 5.48 -0.45 10.16
CA GLY A 10 5.01 0.23 11.38
C GLY A 10 4.31 1.59 11.14
N ALA A 11 4.24 2.08 9.89
CA ALA A 11 3.56 3.35 9.60
C ALA A 11 2.02 3.28 9.72
N GLY A 12 1.43 2.08 9.77
CA GLY A 12 -0.01 1.90 9.94
C GLY A 12 -0.83 1.93 8.65
N LYS A 13 -0.20 1.74 7.47
CA LYS A 13 -0.86 1.69 6.14
C LYS A 13 -2.12 0.84 6.13
N ASP A 14 -2.00 -0.43 6.51
CA ASP A 14 -3.09 -1.41 6.46
C ASP A 14 -4.31 -0.93 7.26
N THR A 15 -4.08 -0.36 8.45
CA THR A 15 -5.13 0.21 9.31
C THR A 15 -5.83 1.39 8.66
N LEU A 16 -5.09 2.32 8.05
CA LEU A 16 -5.67 3.49 7.39
C LEU A 16 -6.41 3.13 6.11
N ILE A 17 -5.87 2.19 5.33
CA ILE A 17 -6.50 1.67 4.12
C ILE A 17 -7.84 1.01 4.48
N GLU A 18 -7.87 0.18 5.52
CA GLU A 18 -9.09 -0.48 5.96
C GLU A 18 -10.13 0.50 6.53
N ALA A 19 -9.68 1.52 7.27
CA ALA A 19 -10.56 2.59 7.74
C ALA A 19 -11.17 3.37 6.57
N ALA A 20 -10.38 3.71 5.55
CA ALA A 20 -10.86 4.39 4.35
C ALA A 20 -11.80 3.50 3.51
N ARG A 21 -11.48 2.21 3.35
CA ARG A 21 -12.32 1.23 2.66
C ARG A 21 -13.72 1.17 3.25
N ARG A 22 -13.84 1.13 4.58
CA ARG A 22 -15.12 1.15 5.29
C ARG A 22 -15.87 2.47 5.13
N LYS A 23 -15.16 3.61 5.08
CA LYS A 23 -15.79 4.93 4.95
C LYS A 23 -16.28 5.23 3.53
N LEU A 24 -15.64 4.66 2.52
CA LEU A 24 -15.99 4.79 1.11
C LEU A 24 -16.78 3.58 0.58
N GLU A 25 -17.29 2.74 1.49
CA GLU A 25 -18.11 1.60 1.11
C GLU A 25 -19.36 2.05 0.35
N GLY A 26 -19.61 1.42 -0.80
CA GLY A 26 -20.71 1.78 -1.71
C GLY A 26 -20.37 2.85 -2.77
N ASP A 27 -19.28 3.61 -2.62
CA ASP A 27 -18.84 4.56 -3.65
C ASP A 27 -18.06 3.84 -4.75
N ARG A 28 -18.75 3.56 -5.87
CA ARG A 28 -18.21 2.81 -7.02
C ARG A 28 -17.06 3.50 -7.74
N ARG A 29 -16.74 4.76 -7.42
CA ARG A 29 -15.56 5.46 -7.96
C ARG A 29 -14.26 4.90 -7.38
N TRP A 30 -14.31 4.23 -6.23
CA TRP A 30 -13.14 3.72 -5.53
C TRP A 30 -13.06 2.20 -5.60
N ARG A 31 -11.86 1.71 -5.90
CA ARG A 31 -11.50 0.29 -5.71
C ARG A 31 -10.33 0.18 -4.75
N PHE A 32 -10.55 -0.45 -3.61
CA PHE A 32 -9.47 -0.85 -2.71
C PHE A 32 -8.93 -2.21 -3.17
N VAL A 33 -7.71 -2.22 -3.69
CA VAL A 33 -7.15 -3.38 -4.37
C VAL A 33 -6.68 -4.43 -3.37
N ARG A 34 -7.23 -5.65 -3.47
CA ARG A 34 -6.69 -6.84 -2.79
C ARG A 34 -5.49 -7.35 -3.57
N ARG A 35 -4.32 -7.39 -2.92
CA ARG A 35 -3.09 -7.91 -3.54
C ARG A 35 -3.10 -9.43 -3.61
N VAL A 36 -2.44 -9.98 -4.61
CA VAL A 36 -2.05 -11.39 -4.68
C VAL A 36 -0.63 -11.52 -4.15
N ILE A 37 -0.38 -12.40 -3.19
CA ILE A 37 0.92 -12.52 -2.53
C ILE A 37 1.25 -14.00 -2.32
N THR A 38 2.51 -14.40 -2.48
CA THR A 38 2.97 -15.78 -2.21
C THR A 38 3.17 -16.09 -0.73
N ARG A 39 2.56 -15.26 0.14
CA ARG A 39 2.59 -15.42 1.60
C ARG A 39 1.38 -16.22 2.05
N ALA A 40 1.60 -17.18 2.95
CA ALA A 40 0.51 -17.95 3.54
C ALA A 40 -0.52 -17.05 4.24
N ALA A 41 -1.81 -17.32 4.03
CA ALA A 41 -2.92 -16.54 4.58
C ALA A 41 -2.90 -16.46 6.13
N SER A 42 -2.39 -17.50 6.79
CA SER A 42 -2.23 -17.59 8.25
C SER A 42 -1.17 -16.63 8.81
N SER A 43 -0.33 -16.04 7.95
CA SER A 43 0.75 -15.14 8.35
C SER A 43 0.29 -13.76 8.80
N GLY A 44 -1.02 -13.51 8.95
CA GLY A 44 -1.61 -12.24 9.40
C GLY A 44 -1.25 -11.01 8.54
N GLY A 45 -1.78 -9.84 8.92
CA GLY A 45 -1.61 -8.59 8.18
C GLY A 45 -2.87 -8.17 7.42
N GLU A 46 -2.72 -7.33 6.40
CA GLU A 46 -3.85 -6.94 5.55
C GLU A 46 -4.50 -8.15 4.85
N ALA A 47 -5.77 -7.97 4.46
CA ALA A 47 -6.45 -8.90 3.58
C ALA A 47 -5.72 -8.94 2.21
N HIS A 48 -5.23 -10.12 1.86
CA HIS A 48 -4.59 -10.42 0.58
C HIS A 48 -5.10 -11.77 0.07
N GLU A 49 -4.96 -12.01 -1.22
CA GLU A 49 -5.13 -13.32 -1.82
C GLU A 49 -3.80 -14.07 -1.68
N ALA A 50 -3.80 -15.15 -0.90
CA ALA A 50 -2.63 -16.00 -0.72
C ALA A 50 -2.60 -17.05 -1.82
N VAL A 51 -1.46 -17.17 -2.51
CA VAL A 51 -1.22 -18.16 -3.57
C VAL A 51 0.13 -18.82 -3.37
N THR A 52 0.37 -19.94 -4.02
CA THR A 52 1.70 -20.55 -4.16
C THR A 52 2.52 -19.82 -5.22
N GLU A 53 3.84 -19.99 -5.22
CA GLU A 53 4.72 -19.47 -6.27
C GLU A 53 4.33 -20.01 -7.66
N ALA A 54 3.92 -21.28 -7.75
CA ALA A 54 3.49 -21.91 -9.00
C ALA A 54 2.20 -21.26 -9.56
N GLU A 55 1.22 -20.98 -8.70
CA GLU A 55 0.01 -20.27 -9.10
C GLU A 55 0.30 -18.81 -9.46
N PHE A 56 1.20 -18.13 -8.72
CA PHE A 56 1.60 -16.77 -9.01
C PHE A 56 2.23 -16.65 -10.40
N ALA A 57 3.14 -17.56 -10.74
CA ALA A 57 3.86 -17.58 -12.02
C ALA A 57 2.94 -17.77 -13.24
N GLN A 58 1.76 -18.35 -13.06
CA GLN A 58 0.78 -18.56 -14.14
C GLN A 58 -0.18 -17.37 -14.34
N ARG A 59 -0.15 -16.38 -13.45
CA ARG A 59 -1.09 -15.25 -13.48
C ARG A 59 -0.55 -14.05 -14.23
N ALA A 60 -1.46 -13.29 -14.83
CA ALA A 60 -1.18 -11.97 -15.36
C ALA A 60 -1.46 -10.89 -14.30
N PHE A 61 -0.57 -9.90 -14.22
CA PHE A 61 -0.67 -8.80 -13.27
C PHE A 61 -0.54 -7.44 -13.96
N ALA A 62 -1.28 -6.45 -13.46
CA ALA A 62 -1.10 -5.06 -13.86
C ALA A 62 0.26 -4.53 -13.37
N LEU A 63 0.67 -4.95 -12.16
CA LEU A 63 1.97 -4.72 -11.56
C LEU A 63 2.41 -5.95 -10.78
N GLN A 64 3.69 -6.28 -10.84
CA GLN A 64 4.28 -7.33 -10.01
C GLN A 64 5.66 -6.91 -9.52
N TRP A 65 6.02 -7.33 -8.32
CA TRP A 65 7.35 -7.10 -7.75
C TRP A 65 7.67 -8.14 -6.68
N GLU A 66 8.95 -8.26 -6.37
CA GLU A 66 9.44 -9.08 -5.26
C GLU A 66 9.87 -8.21 -4.08
N ALA A 67 9.57 -8.66 -2.86
CA ALA A 67 10.09 -8.05 -1.64
C ALA A 67 10.10 -9.06 -0.49
N HIS A 68 11.13 -9.04 0.35
CA HIS A 68 11.23 -9.97 1.50
C HIS A 68 11.04 -11.44 1.11
N SER A 69 11.63 -11.86 -0.02
CA SER A 69 11.53 -13.23 -0.56
C SER A 69 10.10 -13.69 -0.85
N LEU A 70 9.20 -12.74 -1.14
CA LEU A 70 7.82 -13.00 -1.53
C LEU A 70 7.52 -12.25 -2.82
N SER A 71 6.62 -12.83 -3.62
CA SER A 71 6.08 -12.26 -4.84
C SER A 71 4.77 -11.53 -4.53
N TYR A 72 4.61 -10.33 -5.09
CA TYR A 72 3.42 -9.49 -4.92
C TYR A 72 2.87 -9.09 -6.28
N GLY A 73 1.56 -9.13 -6.42
CA GLY A 73 0.85 -8.82 -7.64
C GLY A 73 -0.36 -7.93 -7.40
N ILE A 74 -0.54 -6.94 -8.28
CA ILE A 74 -1.79 -6.24 -8.50
C ILE A 74 -2.54 -6.95 -9.64
N PRO A 75 -3.74 -7.48 -9.41
CA PRO A 75 -4.53 -8.16 -10.45
C PRO A 75 -4.64 -7.38 -11.75
N ALA A 76 -4.61 -8.07 -12.89
CA ALA A 76 -4.65 -7.45 -14.22
C ALA A 76 -5.92 -6.62 -14.49
N ASP A 77 -7.06 -6.99 -13.88
CA ASP A 77 -8.33 -6.29 -14.02
C ASP A 77 -8.30 -4.85 -13.46
N VAL A 78 -7.34 -4.53 -12.59
CA VAL A 78 -7.11 -3.15 -12.11
C VAL A 78 -6.76 -2.21 -13.25
N ALA A 79 -6.11 -2.70 -14.31
CA ALA A 79 -5.82 -1.87 -15.49
C ALA A 79 -7.11 -1.43 -16.19
N GLN A 80 -8.10 -2.31 -16.27
CA GLN A 80 -9.41 -2.00 -16.87
C GLN A 80 -10.17 -0.99 -16.02
N ASP A 81 -10.19 -1.17 -14.71
CA ASP A 81 -10.82 -0.22 -13.80
C ASP A 81 -10.21 1.19 -13.91
N VAL A 82 -8.88 1.26 -13.93
CA VAL A 82 -8.16 2.52 -14.10
C VAL A 82 -8.52 3.18 -15.43
N ALA A 83 -8.65 2.41 -16.51
CA ALA A 83 -9.05 2.89 -17.84
C ALA A 83 -10.52 3.38 -17.86
N HIS A 84 -11.40 2.76 -17.08
CA HIS A 84 -12.80 3.20 -16.91
C HIS A 84 -12.98 4.37 -15.93
N GLY A 85 -11.88 5.00 -15.48
CA GLY A 85 -11.93 6.15 -14.59
C GLY A 85 -12.11 5.81 -13.10
N ILE A 86 -12.08 4.53 -12.72
CA ILE A 86 -12.08 4.13 -11.31
C ILE A 86 -10.74 4.51 -10.68
N VAL A 87 -10.79 4.98 -9.43
CA VAL A 87 -9.63 5.27 -8.61
C VAL A 87 -9.26 4.01 -7.84
N ALA A 88 -8.24 3.31 -8.31
CA ALA A 88 -7.72 2.12 -7.66
C ALA A 88 -6.68 2.50 -6.60
N VAL A 89 -6.91 2.09 -5.34
CA VAL A 89 -6.01 2.32 -4.21
C VAL A 89 -5.27 1.03 -3.91
N ALA A 90 -3.94 1.03 -4.09
CA ALA A 90 -3.11 -0.16 -3.95
C ALA A 90 -1.95 0.07 -2.95
N ASN A 91 -1.84 -0.79 -1.94
CA ASN A 91 -0.68 -0.83 -1.05
C ASN A 91 0.51 -1.44 -1.79
N VAL A 92 1.62 -0.75 -1.94
CA VAL A 92 2.77 -1.26 -2.72
C VAL A 92 4.11 -0.97 -2.05
N SER A 93 5.17 -1.63 -2.52
CA SER A 93 6.54 -1.25 -2.20
C SER A 93 6.93 0.01 -2.99
N ARG A 94 7.82 0.84 -2.44
CA ARG A 94 8.36 1.98 -3.21
C ARG A 94 9.10 1.54 -4.48
N ALA A 95 9.63 0.33 -4.51
CA ALA A 95 10.38 -0.21 -5.65
C ALA A 95 9.54 -0.34 -6.93
N VAL A 96 8.22 -0.56 -6.82
CA VAL A 96 7.34 -0.72 -8.00
C VAL A 96 6.77 0.61 -8.50
N VAL A 97 7.00 1.72 -7.80
CA VAL A 97 6.39 3.01 -8.15
C VAL A 97 6.88 3.52 -9.51
N ALA A 98 8.17 3.34 -9.82
CA ALA A 98 8.73 3.77 -11.10
C ALA A 98 8.11 2.99 -12.28
N ASP A 99 7.99 1.67 -12.16
CA ASP A 99 7.34 0.81 -13.15
C ASP A 99 5.86 1.17 -13.31
N ALA A 100 5.15 1.39 -12.20
CA ALA A 100 3.76 1.81 -12.24
C ALA A 100 3.57 3.16 -12.94
N ALA A 101 4.46 4.13 -12.72
CA ALA A 101 4.43 5.44 -13.35
C ALA A 101 4.64 5.41 -14.87
N GLN A 102 5.31 4.38 -15.39
CA GLN A 102 5.48 4.19 -16.83
C GLN A 102 4.21 3.65 -17.52
N ARG A 103 3.34 2.96 -16.77
CA ARG A 103 2.18 2.23 -17.31
C ARG A 103 0.85 2.92 -17.04
N PHE A 104 0.77 3.69 -15.95
CA PHE A 104 -0.48 4.29 -15.47
C PHE A 104 -0.28 5.74 -15.07
N SER A 105 -1.36 6.51 -15.10
CA SER A 105 -1.43 7.76 -14.32
C SER A 105 -1.41 7.40 -12.83
N VAL A 106 -0.33 7.75 -12.15
CA VAL A 106 -0.09 7.42 -10.74
C VAL A 106 -0.06 8.65 -9.85
N ARG A 107 -0.59 8.48 -8.64
CA ARG A 107 -0.41 9.41 -7.50
C ARG A 107 0.07 8.59 -6.31
N VAL A 108 1.01 9.10 -5.54
CA VAL A 108 1.53 8.40 -4.36
C VAL A 108 0.97 9.03 -3.09
N VAL A 109 0.46 8.18 -2.19
CA VAL A 109 0.17 8.55 -0.80
C VAL A 109 1.20 7.85 0.09
N GLU A 110 2.11 8.63 0.63
CA GLU A 110 3.13 8.14 1.55
C GLU A 110 2.64 8.22 3.00
N VAL A 111 2.29 7.09 3.59
CA VAL A 111 1.96 7.02 5.01
C VAL A 111 3.23 6.84 5.82
N THR A 112 3.49 7.75 6.75
CA THR A 112 4.66 7.71 7.64
C THR A 112 4.26 7.92 9.10
N ALA A 113 5.19 7.66 10.00
CA ALA A 113 5.07 7.95 11.42
C ALA A 113 6.47 8.11 12.03
N PRO A 114 6.61 8.86 13.14
CA PRO A 114 7.87 8.97 13.87
C PRO A 114 8.51 7.60 14.16
N PRO A 115 9.85 7.47 14.06
CA PRO A 115 10.55 6.19 14.26
C PRO A 115 10.20 5.48 15.57
N HIS A 116 10.07 6.22 16.67
CA HIS A 116 9.73 5.66 17.99
C HIS A 116 8.31 5.05 18.01
N LEU A 117 7.32 5.66 17.34
CA LEU A 117 5.98 5.09 17.22
C LEU A 117 5.98 3.85 16.32
N ARG A 118 6.76 3.86 15.24
CA ARG A 118 6.90 2.70 14.35
C ARG A 118 7.52 1.51 15.10
N ALA A 119 8.57 1.74 15.87
CA ALA A 119 9.22 0.72 16.69
C ALA A 119 8.21 0.10 17.67
N LYS A 120 7.52 0.93 18.47
CA LYS A 120 6.48 0.50 19.41
C LYS A 120 5.38 -0.35 18.76
N ARG A 121 4.89 0.08 17.58
CA ARG A 121 3.86 -0.66 16.81
C ARG A 121 4.37 -2.01 16.31
N LEU A 122 5.63 -2.09 15.91
CA LEU A 122 6.24 -3.33 15.45
C LEU A 122 6.50 -4.30 16.60
N GLU A 123 6.96 -3.81 17.75
CA GLU A 123 7.13 -4.60 18.98
C GLU A 123 5.81 -5.23 19.44
N THR A 124 4.73 -4.44 19.43
CA THR A 124 3.38 -4.92 19.81
C THR A 124 2.88 -6.02 18.87
N ARG A 125 3.37 -6.08 17.63
CA ARG A 125 3.02 -7.11 16.64
C ARG A 125 3.69 -8.46 16.92
N GLY A 126 4.66 -8.50 17.84
CA GLY A 126 5.24 -9.72 18.43
C GLY A 126 5.92 -10.68 17.46
N ARG A 127 6.39 -10.20 16.29
CA ARG A 127 6.76 -11.07 15.16
C ARG A 127 8.19 -10.95 14.63
N GLU A 128 9.06 -10.13 15.21
CA GLU A 128 10.41 -9.93 14.65
C GLU A 128 11.50 -9.81 15.72
N PRO A 129 12.66 -10.49 15.56
CA PRO A 129 13.84 -10.24 16.37
C PRO A 129 14.42 -8.84 16.10
N SER A 130 14.95 -8.21 17.15
CA SER A 130 15.32 -6.79 17.25
C SER A 130 16.27 -6.29 16.15
N GLU A 131 17.18 -7.14 15.65
CA GLU A 131 18.14 -6.79 14.59
C GLU A 131 17.51 -6.66 13.20
N GLN A 132 16.48 -7.46 12.89
CA GLN A 132 15.73 -7.31 11.64
C GLN A 132 14.90 -6.02 11.66
N LEU A 133 14.47 -5.55 12.84
CA LEU A 133 13.74 -4.31 12.99
C LEU A 133 14.57 -3.08 12.59
N ALA A 134 15.81 -3.00 13.09
CA ALA A 134 16.69 -1.86 12.86
C ALA A 134 17.08 -1.70 11.38
N SER A 135 17.34 -2.81 10.68
CA SER A 135 17.64 -2.79 9.24
C SER A 135 16.42 -2.35 8.41
N ARG A 136 15.21 -2.75 8.80
CA ARG A 136 13.95 -2.31 8.17
C ARG A 136 13.60 -0.86 8.46
N LEU A 137 14.06 -0.30 9.58
CA LEU A 137 13.90 1.12 9.88
C LEU A 137 14.84 2.00 9.01
N ARG A 138 16.02 1.49 8.64
CA ARG A 138 17.07 2.24 7.93
C ARG A 138 17.00 2.18 6.40
N ARG A 139 16.44 1.11 5.81
CA ARG A 139 16.40 0.95 4.35
C ARG A 139 15.20 1.69 3.75
N SER A 140 15.48 2.75 2.99
CA SER A 140 14.49 3.55 2.27
C SER A 140 14.87 3.61 0.80
N VAL A 141 14.08 2.99 -0.07
CA VAL A 141 14.16 3.25 -1.52
C VAL A 141 13.56 4.64 -1.75
N PRO A 142 14.28 5.58 -2.39
CA PRO A 142 13.72 6.89 -2.71
C PRO A 142 12.56 6.73 -3.70
N LEU A 143 11.54 7.58 -3.57
CA LEU A 143 10.50 7.66 -4.60
C LEU A 143 11.07 8.29 -5.86
N PRO A 144 10.61 7.87 -7.06
CA PRO A 144 11.05 8.48 -8.31
C PRO A 144 10.69 9.96 -8.36
N LEU A 145 11.58 10.77 -8.94
CA LEU A 145 11.34 12.19 -9.15
C LEU A 145 10.16 12.41 -10.10
N GLY A 146 9.42 13.50 -9.91
CA GLY A 146 8.30 13.89 -10.78
C GLY A 146 6.98 13.16 -10.50
N VAL A 147 6.96 12.14 -9.64
CA VAL A 147 5.70 11.50 -9.21
C VAL A 147 5.06 12.33 -8.09
N TRP A 148 3.83 12.79 -8.34
CA TRP A 148 3.09 13.54 -7.34
C TRP A 148 2.86 12.70 -6.09
N THR A 149 3.32 13.21 -4.96
CA THR A 149 3.32 12.50 -3.69
C THR A 149 2.68 13.38 -2.61
N THR A 150 1.75 12.82 -1.86
CA THR A 150 1.22 13.43 -0.63
C THR A 150 1.62 12.58 0.55
N THR A 151 2.27 13.19 1.54
CA THR A 151 2.63 12.52 2.79
C THR A 151 1.49 12.61 3.79
N VAL A 152 1.18 11.50 4.46
CA VAL A 152 0.23 11.38 5.56
C VAL A 152 1.00 10.99 6.82
N MET A 153 1.00 11.90 7.80
CA MET A 153 1.57 11.62 9.12
C MET A 153 0.53 10.87 9.99
N ASN A 154 0.87 9.65 10.38
CA ASN A 154 0.07 8.78 11.23
C ASN A 154 0.67 8.69 12.65
N ASP A 155 0.67 9.83 13.33
CA ASP A 155 1.23 10.05 14.67
C ASP A 155 0.17 10.26 15.77
N GLY A 156 -1.10 10.37 15.38
CA GLY A 156 -2.24 10.53 16.28
C GLY A 156 -3.06 9.25 16.46
N SER A 157 -4.36 9.42 16.75
CA SER A 157 -5.32 8.32 16.82
C SER A 157 -5.56 7.68 15.44
N VAL A 158 -6.18 6.50 15.43
CA VAL A 158 -6.55 5.83 14.17
C VAL A 158 -7.56 6.68 13.40
N GLU A 159 -8.48 7.34 14.09
CA GLU A 159 -9.51 8.20 13.53
C GLU A 159 -8.89 9.44 12.85
N GLU A 160 -7.94 10.10 13.52
CA GLU A 160 -7.22 11.25 12.96
C GLU A 160 -6.38 10.84 11.74
N GLY A 161 -5.65 9.72 11.85
CA GLY A 161 -4.88 9.16 10.74
C GLY A 161 -5.76 8.82 9.55
N ALA A 162 -6.94 8.21 9.78
CA ALA A 162 -7.88 7.85 8.74
C ALA A 162 -8.49 9.07 8.07
N ALA A 163 -8.83 10.12 8.82
CA ALA A 163 -9.32 11.38 8.27
C ALA A 163 -8.27 12.05 7.37
N ARG A 164 -7.01 12.12 7.81
CA ARG A 164 -5.89 12.65 7.02
C ARG A 164 -5.65 11.83 5.74
N PHE A 165 -5.74 10.50 5.86
CA PHE A 165 -5.57 9.60 4.73
C PHE A 165 -6.70 9.73 3.71
N LEU A 166 -7.96 9.80 4.14
CA LEU A 166 -9.11 10.06 3.26
C LEU A 166 -8.97 11.40 2.53
N ALA A 167 -8.60 12.47 3.24
CA ALA A 167 -8.36 13.76 2.61
C ALA A 167 -7.22 13.70 1.56
N ALA A 168 -6.17 12.92 1.83
CA ALA A 168 -5.09 12.69 0.85
C ALA A 168 -5.57 11.89 -0.37
N LEU A 169 -6.42 10.87 -0.17
CA LEU A 169 -7.03 10.13 -1.28
C LEU A 169 -7.89 11.06 -2.15
N SER A 170 -8.78 11.87 -1.56
CA SER A 170 -9.62 12.80 -2.32
C SER A 170 -8.80 13.81 -3.13
N ARG A 171 -7.75 14.38 -2.53
CA ARG A 171 -6.80 15.26 -3.25
C ARG A 171 -6.08 14.53 -4.38
N ALA A 172 -5.61 13.31 -4.13
CA ALA A 172 -4.96 12.50 -5.16
C ALA A 172 -5.90 12.22 -6.32
N ALA A 173 -7.17 11.95 -6.02
CA ALA A 173 -8.24 11.67 -6.97
C ALA A 173 -8.75 12.91 -7.74
N GLY A 174 -8.42 14.12 -7.29
CA GLY A 174 -8.98 15.36 -7.83
C GLY A 174 -10.47 15.54 -7.50
N ILE A 175 -10.94 14.95 -6.39
CA ILE A 175 -12.34 14.98 -5.93
C ILE A 175 -12.45 15.95 -4.75
N VAL A 176 -11.99 17.19 -4.92
CA VAL A 176 -12.00 18.24 -3.89
C VAL A 176 -12.81 19.43 -4.36
#